data_AF-A0A1A8C0N9-F1
#
_entry.id   AF-A0A1A8C0N9-F1
#
_cell.length_a   1.000
_cell.length_b   1.000
_cell.length_c   1.000
_cell.angle_alpha   90.00
_cell.angle_beta   90.00
_cell.angle_gamma   90.00
#
_symmetry.space_group_name_H-M   'P 1'
#
loop_
_entity.id
_entity.type
_entity.pdbx_description
1 polymer ?
#
loop_
_entity_poly.entity_id
_entity_poly.type
_entity_poly.pdbx_seq_one_letter_code
_entity_poly.pdbx_strand_id
1 'polypeptide(L)' 'ARRGATVAGVYIRLRRDKEHESGKGKWKRRVIGVFTGHQWVEAEGDEQRDFNVAVRITPSKYAQICHWIHGDPRLCEEV' A
#
# COMPACT_ATOMS: atom_id res chain seq x y z
N ALA A 1 -18.44 1.71 0.19
CA ALA A 1 -17.40 2.68 -0.24
C ALA A 1 -17.86 4.13 -0.20
N ARG A 2 -16.94 5.11 -0.23
CA ARG A 2 -17.24 6.55 -0.37
C ARG A 2 -17.03 7.02 -1.81
N ARG A 3 -18.02 7.72 -2.37
CA ARG A 3 -17.90 8.35 -3.70
C ARG A 3 -16.72 9.34 -3.72
N GLY A 4 -15.96 9.34 -4.80
CA GLY A 4 -14.77 10.18 -4.98
C GLY A 4 -13.50 9.66 -4.31
N ALA A 5 -13.53 8.49 -3.66
CA ALA A 5 -12.33 7.85 -3.11
C ALA A 5 -11.55 7.02 -4.14
N THR A 6 -12.10 6.79 -5.34
CA THR A 6 -11.40 6.07 -6.42
C THR A 6 -10.05 6.72 -6.68
N VAL A 7 -9.00 5.90 -6.79
CA VAL A 7 -7.60 6.32 -6.94
C VAL A 7 -6.93 6.81 -5.63
N ALA A 8 -7.62 6.80 -4.48
CA ALA A 8 -6.99 7.11 -3.20
C ALA A 8 -5.92 6.07 -2.84
N GLY A 9 -4.80 6.53 -2.28
CA GLY A 9 -3.76 5.66 -1.74
C GLY A 9 -4.23 4.90 -0.50
N VAL A 10 -3.95 3.60 -0.45
CA VAL A 10 -4.12 2.77 0.75
C VAL A 10 -2.79 2.73 1.48
N TYR A 11 -2.76 3.21 2.72
CA TYR A 11 -1.54 3.31 3.52
C TYR A 11 -1.58 2.36 4.69
N ILE A 12 -0.44 1.75 5.00
CA ILE A 12 -0.23 1.04 6.27
C ILE A 12 0.86 1.72 7.09
N ARG A 13 0.80 1.50 8.40
CA ARG A 13 1.89 1.87 9.32
C ARG A 13 2.79 0.66 9.49
N LEU A 14 3.99 0.73 8.90
CA LEU A 14 5.04 -0.25 9.12
C LEU A 14 5.93 0.25 10.24
N ARG A 15 6.09 -0.58 11.28
CA ARG A 15 7.15 -0.39 12.27
C ARG A 15 8.41 -0.93 11.63
N ARG A 16 9.43 -0.10 11.39
CA ARG A 16 10.76 -0.64 11.13
C ARG A 16 11.23 -1.24 12.45
N ASP A 17 11.38 -2.56 12.50
CA ASP A 17 11.97 -3.21 13.65
C ASP A 17 13.39 -2.69 13.81
N LYS A 18 13.75 -2.44 15.08
CA LYS A 18 15.07 -2.00 15.46
C LYS A 18 16.01 -3.16 15.20
N GLU A 19 16.67 -3.19 14.05
CA GLU A 19 17.72 -4.20 13.86
C GLU A 19 18.93 -3.89 14.73
N HIS A 20 19.20 -2.63 15.06
CA HIS A 20 20.14 -2.26 16.11
C HIS A 20 19.71 -0.94 16.76
N GLU A 21 20.04 -0.76 18.04
CA GLU A 21 19.92 0.46 18.84
C GLU A 21 18.56 0.73 19.51
N SER A 22 18.57 0.58 20.83
CA SER A 22 17.78 1.18 21.93
C SER A 22 16.65 2.22 21.70
N GLY A 23 16.41 2.83 20.54
CA GLY A 23 15.37 3.87 20.32
C GLY A 23 14.05 3.35 19.73
N LYS A 24 12.88 3.67 20.33
CA LYS A 24 11.53 3.28 19.83
C LYS A 24 11.46 3.46 18.30
N GLY A 25 11.31 2.36 17.54
CA GLY A 25 11.38 2.38 16.07
C GLY A 25 10.41 3.40 15.45
N LYS A 26 10.86 4.13 14.42
CA LYS A 26 10.06 5.17 13.75
C LYS A 26 9.01 4.51 12.85
N TRP A 27 7.75 4.90 13.02
CA TRP A 27 6.67 4.48 12.12
C TRP A 27 6.82 5.17 10.77
N LYS A 28 6.93 4.40 9.69
CA LYS A 28 6.91 4.93 8.31
C LYS A 28 5.56 4.62 7.68
N ARG A 29 4.93 5.65 7.08
CA ARG A 29 3.74 5.47 6.25
C ARG A 29 4.19 5.11 4.84
N ARG A 30 3.60 4.05 4.26
CA ARG A 30 3.84 3.65 2.87
C ARG A 30 2.52 3.33 2.19
N VAL A 31 2.33 3.78 0.95
CA VAL A 31 1.20 3.33 0.12
C VAL A 31 1.46 1.88 -0.26
N ILE A 32 0.48 1.01 -0.12
CA ILE A 32 0.60 -0.40 -0.53
C ILE A 32 -0.39 -0.78 -1.63
N GLY A 33 -1.27 0.14 -1.99
CA GLY A 33 -2.23 -0.05 -3.05
C GLY A 33 -3.02 1.20 -3.36
N VAL A 34 -3.83 1.11 -4.41
CA VAL A 34 -4.72 2.17 -4.86
C VAL A 34 -6.14 1.66 -4.74
N PHE A 35 -6.99 2.37 -4.01
CA PHE A 35 -8.40 2.03 -3.84
C PHE A 35 -9.13 2.12 -5.19
N THR A 36 -9.87 1.08 -5.55
CA THR A 36 -10.61 1.02 -6.82
C THR A 36 -12.11 0.95 -6.61
N GLY A 37 -12.59 0.40 -5.50
CA GLY A 37 -14.01 0.23 -5.26
C GLY A 37 -14.30 -0.66 -4.06
N HIS A 38 -15.46 -1.29 -4.07
CA HIS A 38 -15.85 -2.24 -3.05
C HIS A 38 -16.66 -3.39 -3.66
N GLN A 39 -16.66 -4.53 -2.98
CA GLN A 39 -17.32 -5.73 -3.46
C GLN A 39 -17.96 -6.49 -2.30
N TRP A 40 -19.16 -7.00 -2.54
CA TRP A 40 -19.82 -7.97 -1.67
C TRP A 40 -19.18 -9.34 -1.87
N VAL A 41 -18.71 -9.94 -0.78
CA VAL A 41 -18.08 -11.27 -0.78
C VAL A 41 -18.84 -12.13 0.22
N GLU A 42 -19.18 -13.34 -0.19
CA GLU A 42 -19.70 -14.38 0.71
C GLU A 42 -18.55 -14.85 1.61
N ALA A 43 -18.69 -14.58 2.92
CA ALA A 43 -17.80 -15.13 3.92
C ALA A 43 -18.31 -16.50 4.39
N GLU A 44 -17.41 -17.33 4.95
CA GLU A 44 -17.81 -18.58 5.61
C GLU A 44 -18.95 -18.34 6.60
N GLY A 45 -20.11 -18.99 6.37
CA GLY A 45 -21.30 -18.87 7.20
C GLY A 45 -22.45 -18.02 6.63
N ASP A 46 -22.61 -17.95 5.31
CA ASP A 46 -23.75 -17.30 4.60
C ASP A 46 -23.90 -15.77 4.82
N GLU A 47 -22.92 -15.12 5.44
CA GLU A 47 -22.93 -13.66 5.60
C GLU A 47 -22.21 -12.97 4.43
N GLN A 48 -22.95 -12.23 3.61
CA GLN A 48 -22.34 -11.29 2.67
C GLN A 48 -21.73 -10.10 3.41
N ARG A 49 -20.47 -9.81 3.11
CA ARG A 49 -19.74 -8.66 3.67
C ARG A 49 -19.24 -7.74 2.57
N ASP A 50 -19.39 -6.44 2.79
CA ASP A 50 -18.87 -5.40 1.88
C ASP A 50 -17.41 -5.09 2.19
N PHE A 51 -16.52 -5.34 1.23
CA PHE A 51 -15.08 -5.10 1.37
C PHE A 51 -14.61 -3.97 0.46
N ASN A 52 -13.74 -3.10 0.99
CA ASN A 52 -12.96 -2.21 0.15
C ASN A 52 -11.94 -3.00 -0.67
N VAL A 53 -11.85 -2.70 -1.96
CA VAL A 53 -10.94 -3.36 -2.90
C VAL A 53 -9.89 -2.35 -3.37
N ALA A 54 -8.65 -2.82 -3.48
CA ALA A 54 -7.53 -2.02 -3.95
C ALA A 54 -6.60 -2.84 -4.84
N VAL A 55 -5.97 -2.17 -5.81
CA VAL A 55 -4.88 -2.75 -6.60
C VAL A 55 -3.59 -2.63 -5.79
N ARG A 56 -2.95 -3.77 -5.52
CA ARG A 56 -1.71 -3.83 -4.75
C ARG A 56 -0.54 -3.23 -5.54
N ILE A 57 0.25 -2.38 -4.91
CA ILE A 57 1.53 -1.91 -5.42
C ILE A 57 2.64 -2.76 -4.77
N THR A 58 3.38 -3.50 -5.59
CA THR A 58 4.52 -4.31 -5.15
C THR A 58 5.82 -3.49 -5.13
N PRO A 59 6.87 -3.95 -4.43
CA PRO A 59 8.19 -3.29 -4.49
C PRO A 59 8.72 -3.11 -5.93
N SER A 60 8.63 -4.14 -6.78
CA SER A 60 9.04 -4.04 -8.19
C SER A 60 8.22 -2.99 -8.96
N LYS A 61 6.92 -2.87 -8.67
CA LYS A 61 6.08 -1.84 -9.29
C LYS A 61 6.46 -0.44 -8.82
N TYR A 62 6.82 -0.29 -7.55
CA TYR A 62 7.35 0.94 -6.98
C TYR A 62 8.63 1.40 -7.67
N ALA A 63 9.58 0.48 -7.87
CA ALA A 63 10.82 0.77 -8.60
C ALA A 63 10.54 1.20 -10.05
N GLN A 64 9.60 0.53 -10.73
CA GLN A 64 9.19 0.92 -12.08
C GLN A 64 8.58 2.33 -12.13
N ILE A 65 7.68 2.67 -11.20
CA ILE A 65 7.08 4.02 -11.13
C ILE A 65 8.14 5.07 -10.82
N CYS A 66 9.05 4.78 -9.90
CA CYS A 66 10.18 5.67 -9.58
C CYS A 66 11.03 5.93 -10.83
N HIS A 67 11.36 4.88 -11.58
CA HIS A 67 12.11 5.02 -12.83
C HIS A 67 11.36 5.87 -13.87
N TRP A 68 10.04 5.74 -13.99
CA TRP A 68 9.24 6.60 -14.88
C TRP A 68 9.25 8.08 -14.48
N ILE A 69 9.33 8.38 -13.18
CA ILE A 69 9.34 9.77 -12.68
C ILE A 69 10.73 10.39 -12.86
N HIS A 70 11.78 9.64 -12.55
CA HIS A 70 13.13 10.18 -12.43
C HIS A 70 14.05 9.89 -13.61
N GLY A 71 13.76 8.87 -14.42
CA GLY A 71 14.61 8.41 -15.53
C GLY A 71 15.92 7.72 -15.10
N ASP A 72 16.43 8.00 -13.89
CA ASP A 72 17.64 7.41 -13.33
C ASP A 72 17.32 6.28 -12.32
N PRO A 73 17.65 5.01 -12.64
CA PRO A 73 17.42 3.87 -11.74
C PRO A 73 18.12 3.97 -10.38
N ARG A 74 19.22 4.72 -10.28
CA ARG A 74 20.01 4.87 -9.04
C ARG A 74 19.24 5.60 -7.94
N LEU A 75 18.23 6.39 -8.32
CA LEU A 75 17.34 7.06 -7.38
C LEU A 75 16.25 6.13 -6.82
N CYS A 76 16.20 4.87 -7.27
CA CYS A 76 15.09 3.95 -7.03
C CYS A 76 15.48 2.66 -6.28
N GLU A 77 16.73 2.53 -5.82
CA GLU A 77 17.24 1.32 -5.15
C GLU A 77 16.71 1.14 -3.71
N GLU A 78 16.23 2.20 -3.05
CA GLU A 78 15.77 2.17 -1.65
C GLU A 78 14.24 2.19 -1.46
N VAL A 79 13.44 1.98 -2.52
CA VAL A 79 11.98 2.18 -2.47
C VAL A 79 11.23 1.09 -1.71
#